data_AF-A0A7C5FJ66-F1
#
_entry.id   AF-A0A7C5FJ66-F1
#
_cell.length_a   1.000
_cell.length_b   1.000
_cell.length_c   1.000
_cell.angle_alpha   90.00
_cell.angle_beta   90.00
_cell.angle_gamma   90.00
#
_symmetry.space_group_name_H-M   'P 1'
#
loop_
_entity.id
_entity.type
_entity.pdbx_description
1 polymer ?
#
loop_
_entity_poly.entity_id
_entity_poly.type
_entity_poly.pdbx_seq_one_letter_code
_entity_poly.pdbx_strand_id
1 'polypeptide(L)'
;MPAVLEVLSSNPNSHSKSNYRWKIAILLVLSLIFAGLSGYALGKFFVFSKFLGMAAWLAFLIFLILFQIFFILETLFAVGLRFWSIFFETLVFVLAFYVSRNGLKIVPMVLFWSIGVWLVFLLCVWVGAWLMRRRKDDLLRLRWNEITKRGLVMVLIGFNLFICLHWMGDTFNQIDSLFSIKTINTILKPSTPIMKSYFGNFDWNMMVDDFVKNLATKQTEEIFEAQKDKLLMFPTSYIEQQKKSLIEQNLEATKKQLSNIVGFNLSGNESLNLVVYQFLFNKYRSADIQVKQLIILIIAALMFTFLRILASIVNLIVRLIGGIIYELMIVSGFASILTLNRTKEDLILF
;
A
#
# COMPACT_ATOMS: atom_id res chain seq x y z
N MET A 1 -1.17 3.99 36.77
CA MET A 1 -1.14 3.43 38.14
C MET A 1 -1.63 1.98 38.31
N PRO A 2 -2.50 1.37 37.47
CA PRO A 2 -2.88 -0.05 37.68
C PRO A 2 -1.76 -1.06 37.36
N ALA A 3 -0.80 -0.71 36.48
CA ALA A 3 0.30 -1.60 36.09
C ALA A 3 1.33 -1.88 37.20
N VAL A 4 1.42 -1.03 38.23
CA VAL A 4 2.39 -1.20 39.34
C VAL A 4 1.80 -2.09 40.45
N LEU A 5 0.48 -2.08 40.62
CA LEU A 5 -0.20 -2.90 41.63
C LEU A 5 -0.36 -4.37 41.18
N GLU A 6 -0.46 -4.62 39.88
CA GLU A 6 -0.55 -5.99 39.32
C GLU A 6 0.76 -6.80 39.51
N VAL A 7 1.90 -6.11 39.62
CA VAL A 7 3.21 -6.73 39.89
C VAL A 7 3.32 -7.21 41.35
N LEU A 8 2.62 -6.55 42.28
CA LEU A 8 2.74 -6.80 43.72
C LEU A 8 1.73 -7.83 44.27
N SER A 9 0.65 -8.14 43.53
CA SER A 9 -0.39 -9.09 43.97
C SER A 9 -0.20 -10.53 43.48
N SER A 10 0.93 -10.87 42.85
CA SER A 10 1.12 -12.22 42.28
C SER A 10 1.58 -13.23 43.34
N ASN A 11 0.64 -14.06 43.80
CA ASN A 11 0.84 -15.14 44.78
C ASN A 11 1.91 -16.17 44.28
N PRO A 12 2.78 -16.72 45.15
CA PRO A 12 3.98 -17.46 44.76
C PRO A 12 3.77 -18.99 44.85
N ASN A 13 2.93 -19.57 43.98
CA ASN A 13 3.07 -21.01 43.69
C ASN A 13 4.09 -21.16 42.55
N SER A 14 5.30 -21.61 42.92
CA SER A 14 6.57 -21.28 42.26
C SER A 14 7.17 -22.36 41.35
N HIS A 15 6.57 -23.56 41.24
CA HIS A 15 7.17 -24.62 40.41
C HIS A 15 6.69 -24.69 38.94
N SER A 16 5.55 -24.10 38.57
CA SER A 16 5.10 -24.06 37.16
C SER A 16 5.43 -22.76 36.40
N LYS A 17 5.90 -21.71 37.10
CA LYS A 17 6.19 -20.39 36.49
C LYS A 17 7.52 -20.32 35.73
N SER A 18 8.44 -21.27 35.94
CA SER A 18 9.77 -21.28 35.31
C SER A 18 9.70 -21.56 33.80
N ASN A 19 8.91 -22.56 33.39
CA ASN A 19 8.79 -22.97 31.98
C ASN A 19 7.98 -21.99 31.12
N TYR A 20 7.23 -21.09 31.75
CA TYR A 20 6.38 -20.12 31.07
C TYR A 20 7.18 -18.97 30.40
N ARG A 21 8.31 -18.55 31.01
CA ARG A 21 9.05 -17.36 30.57
C ARG A 21 9.82 -17.57 29.27
N TRP A 22 10.43 -18.73 29.07
CA TRP A 22 11.21 -19.01 27.86
C TRP A 22 10.30 -19.16 26.63
N LYS A 23 9.10 -19.71 26.80
CA LYS A 23 8.10 -19.82 25.73
C LYS A 23 7.65 -18.46 25.22
N ILE A 24 7.39 -17.52 26.12
CA ILE A 24 7.10 -16.13 25.77
C ILE A 24 8.31 -15.47 25.11
N ALA A 25 9.51 -15.72 25.62
CA ALA A 25 10.72 -15.19 25.02
C ALA A 25 10.91 -15.67 23.56
N ILE A 26 10.56 -16.92 23.25
CA ILE A 26 10.58 -17.42 21.86
C ILE A 26 9.59 -16.66 20.98
N LEU A 27 8.33 -16.49 21.44
CA LEU A 27 7.32 -15.74 20.68
C LEU A 27 7.77 -14.30 20.42
N LEU A 28 8.32 -13.64 21.45
CA LEU A 28 8.91 -12.31 21.35
C LEU A 28 10.05 -12.26 20.33
N VAL A 29 11.01 -13.17 20.41
CA VAL A 29 12.16 -13.20 19.49
C VAL A 29 11.70 -13.44 18.05
N LEU A 30 10.77 -14.36 17.83
CA LEU A 30 10.20 -14.60 16.50
C LEU A 30 9.46 -13.36 15.99
N SER A 31 8.64 -12.73 16.84
CA SER A 31 7.94 -11.50 16.48
C SER A 31 8.91 -10.37 16.13
N LEU A 32 9.98 -10.18 16.90
CA LEU A 32 11.05 -9.20 16.61
C LEU A 32 11.76 -9.48 15.28
N ILE A 33 12.08 -10.75 14.99
CA ILE A 33 12.70 -11.14 13.72
C ILE A 33 11.77 -10.79 12.55
N PHE A 34 10.50 -11.17 12.62
CA PHE A 34 9.55 -10.90 11.54
C PHE A 34 9.17 -9.42 11.43
N ALA A 35 9.14 -8.67 12.54
CA ALA A 35 9.02 -7.22 12.55
C ALA A 35 10.19 -6.58 11.81
N GLY A 36 11.43 -6.99 12.12
CA GLY A 36 12.63 -6.50 11.45
C GLY A 36 12.63 -6.84 9.95
N LEU A 37 12.31 -8.08 9.58
CA LEU A 37 12.23 -8.49 8.17
C LEU A 37 11.13 -7.77 7.40
N SER A 38 9.96 -7.56 8.01
CA SER A 38 8.86 -6.79 7.42
C SER A 38 9.26 -5.33 7.21
N GLY A 39 9.86 -4.70 8.23
CA GLY A 39 10.36 -3.32 8.15
C GLY A 39 11.43 -3.16 7.07
N TYR A 40 12.40 -4.08 7.03
CA TYR A 40 13.45 -4.10 6.01
C TYR A 40 12.88 -4.26 4.59
N ALA A 41 11.95 -5.20 4.39
CA ALA A 41 11.31 -5.42 3.08
C ALA A 41 10.52 -4.17 2.62
N LEU A 42 9.79 -3.53 3.55
CA LEU A 42 9.11 -2.26 3.27
C LEU A 42 10.10 -1.15 2.92
N GLY A 43 11.22 -1.05 3.64
CA GLY A 43 12.26 -0.06 3.36
C GLY A 43 12.86 -0.25 1.96
N LYS A 44 13.13 -1.50 1.54
CA LYS A 44 13.57 -1.80 0.17
C LYS A 44 12.54 -1.40 -0.87
N PHE A 45 11.26 -1.61 -0.59
CA PHE A 45 10.17 -1.17 -1.46
C PHE A 45 10.20 0.35 -1.71
N PHE A 46 10.58 1.16 -0.71
CA PHE A 46 10.72 2.61 -0.86
C PHE A 46 12.01 3.07 -1.59
N VAL A 47 13.11 2.31 -1.51
CA VAL A 47 14.40 2.69 -2.15
C VAL A 47 14.43 2.40 -3.63
N PHE A 48 13.90 1.26 -4.04
CA PHE A 48 13.82 0.94 -5.45
C PHE A 48 12.74 1.83 -6.04
N SER A 49 13.16 2.86 -6.78
CA SER A 49 12.36 3.74 -7.65
C SER A 49 11.46 3.03 -8.68
N LYS A 50 11.33 1.71 -8.59
CA LYS A 50 10.28 0.89 -9.15
C LYS A 50 9.22 0.72 -8.05
N PHE A 51 8.20 1.58 -8.10
CA PHE A 51 6.95 1.55 -7.31
C PHE A 51 6.26 0.16 -7.23
N LEU A 52 6.75 -0.84 -7.98
CA LEU A 52 6.29 -2.23 -8.03
C LEU A 52 7.48 -3.21 -8.08
N GLY A 53 8.42 -3.10 -7.13
CA GLY A 53 9.30 -4.23 -6.82
C GLY A 53 8.45 -5.38 -6.26
N MET A 54 7.77 -6.13 -7.14
CA MET A 54 6.76 -7.13 -6.75
C MET A 54 7.31 -8.13 -5.73
N ALA A 55 8.60 -8.50 -5.85
CA ALA A 55 9.28 -9.34 -4.88
C ALA A 55 9.41 -8.70 -3.48
N ALA A 56 9.82 -7.43 -3.39
CA ALA A 56 9.94 -6.73 -2.10
C ALA A 56 8.57 -6.51 -1.45
N TRP A 57 7.55 -6.20 -2.26
CA TRP A 57 6.17 -6.04 -1.79
C TRP A 57 5.58 -7.37 -1.29
N LEU A 58 5.76 -8.46 -2.04
CA LEU A 58 5.32 -9.79 -1.61
C LEU A 58 6.06 -10.25 -0.35
N ALA A 59 7.38 -10.03 -0.28
CA ALA A 59 8.17 -10.31 0.92
C ALA A 59 7.66 -9.52 2.13
N PHE A 60 7.37 -8.22 1.96
CA PHE A 60 6.75 -7.40 3.00
C PHE A 60 5.43 -8.00 3.48
N LEU A 61 4.54 -8.38 2.58
CA LEU A 61 3.24 -8.98 2.94
C LEU A 61 3.39 -10.31 3.68
N ILE A 62 4.29 -11.19 3.24
CA ILE A 62 4.55 -12.48 3.90
C ILE A 62 5.09 -12.26 5.32
N PHE A 63 6.12 -11.43 5.47
CA PHE A 63 6.69 -11.14 6.79
C PHE A 63 5.73 -10.37 7.68
N LEU A 64 4.89 -9.49 7.11
CA LEU A 64 3.82 -8.82 7.85
C LEU A 64 2.81 -9.83 8.40
N ILE A 65 2.38 -10.81 7.61
CA ILE A 65 1.45 -11.86 8.07
C ILE A 65 2.06 -12.64 9.23
N LEU A 66 3.32 -13.09 9.08
CA LEU A 66 4.02 -13.83 10.13
C LEU A 66 4.22 -13.00 11.39
N PHE A 67 4.66 -11.74 11.25
CA PHE A 67 4.77 -10.80 12.35
C PHE A 67 3.44 -10.67 13.10
N GLN A 68 2.33 -10.43 12.39
CA GLN A 68 1.01 -10.28 13.02
C GLN A 68 0.56 -11.52 13.79
N ILE A 69 0.85 -12.72 13.26
CA ILE A 69 0.52 -13.97 13.94
C ILE A 69 1.26 -14.06 15.27
N PHE A 70 2.59 -13.91 15.26
CA PHE A 70 3.40 -14.00 16.48
C PHE A 70 3.09 -12.87 17.45
N PHE A 71 2.87 -11.65 16.95
CA PHE A 71 2.43 -10.50 17.72
C PHE A 71 1.11 -10.77 18.48
N ILE A 72 0.10 -11.35 17.81
CA ILE A 72 -1.17 -11.68 18.45
C ILE A 72 -0.95 -12.74 19.53
N LEU A 73 -0.22 -13.81 19.23
CA LEU A 73 0.04 -14.89 20.18
C LEU A 73 0.77 -14.34 21.41
N GLU A 74 1.85 -13.59 21.20
CA GLU A 74 2.58 -12.93 22.28
C GLU A 74 1.69 -11.98 23.08
N THR A 75 0.87 -11.17 22.40
CA THR A 75 -0.06 -10.25 23.05
C THR A 75 -1.05 -10.98 23.96
N LEU A 76 -1.57 -12.13 23.54
CA LEU A 76 -2.52 -12.91 24.32
C LEU A 76 -1.86 -13.63 25.49
N PHE A 77 -0.63 -14.12 25.31
CA PHE A 77 0.05 -14.93 26.32
C PHE A 77 0.91 -14.14 27.30
N ALA A 78 1.56 -13.03 26.92
CA ALA A 78 2.48 -12.31 27.79
C ALA A 78 1.73 -11.48 28.84
N VAL A 79 2.01 -11.68 30.15
CA VAL A 79 1.32 -10.98 31.25
C VAL A 79 2.09 -9.77 31.83
N GLY A 80 3.43 -9.76 31.82
CA GLY A 80 4.23 -8.73 32.51
C GLY A 80 5.09 -7.78 31.65
N LEU A 81 5.64 -8.24 30.52
CA LEU A 81 6.60 -7.46 29.70
C LEU A 81 5.96 -6.76 28.49
N ARG A 82 4.66 -6.53 28.57
CA ARG A 82 3.76 -6.26 27.45
C ARG A 82 4.02 -4.93 26.73
N PHE A 83 4.29 -3.88 27.51
CA PHE A 83 4.54 -2.57 26.94
C PHE A 83 5.90 -2.53 26.25
N TRP A 84 6.89 -3.15 26.89
CA TRP A 84 8.25 -3.22 26.37
C TRP A 84 8.34 -4.06 25.10
N SER A 85 7.60 -5.17 25.00
CA SER A 85 7.60 -5.96 23.77
C SER A 85 7.06 -5.19 22.58
N ILE A 86 5.88 -4.59 22.70
CA ILE A 86 5.27 -3.74 21.66
C ILE A 86 6.22 -2.60 21.27
N PHE A 87 6.85 -1.97 22.26
CA PHE A 87 7.83 -0.91 22.03
C PHE A 87 9.02 -1.42 21.22
N PHE A 88 9.63 -2.55 21.61
CA PHE A 88 10.78 -3.11 20.89
C PHE A 88 10.42 -3.62 19.49
N GLU A 89 9.27 -4.25 19.30
CA GLU A 89 8.82 -4.72 17.99
C GLU A 89 8.60 -3.57 17.01
N THR A 90 7.89 -2.53 17.44
CA THR A 90 7.67 -1.34 16.62
C THR A 90 8.97 -0.59 16.36
N LEU A 91 9.86 -0.50 17.36
CA LEU A 91 11.18 0.10 17.20
C LEU A 91 12.03 -0.69 16.20
N VAL A 92 12.11 -2.02 16.31
CA VAL A 92 12.86 -2.88 15.39
C VAL A 92 12.31 -2.81 13.97
N PHE A 93 10.99 -2.83 13.81
CA PHE A 93 10.34 -2.63 12.51
C PHE A 93 10.77 -1.30 11.88
N VAL A 94 10.67 -0.21 12.64
CA VAL A 94 10.99 1.14 12.14
C VAL A 94 12.49 1.32 11.88
N LEU A 95 13.36 0.81 12.76
CA LEU A 95 14.81 0.85 12.55
C LEU A 95 15.20 0.06 11.30
N ALA A 96 14.67 -1.16 11.11
CA ALA A 96 14.94 -1.96 9.93
C ALA A 96 14.44 -1.28 8.65
N PHE A 97 13.28 -0.62 8.71
CA PHE A 97 12.78 0.23 7.63
C PHE A 97 13.78 1.35 7.29
N TYR A 98 14.26 2.11 8.27
CA TYR A 98 15.23 3.19 8.02
C TYR A 98 16.58 2.71 7.50
N VAL A 99 17.11 1.64 8.09
CA VAL A 99 18.40 1.07 7.68
C VAL A 99 18.32 0.66 6.21
N SER A 100 17.26 -0.07 5.85
CA SER A 100 17.04 -0.47 4.46
C SER A 100 16.83 0.73 3.54
N ARG A 101 16.19 1.79 4.04
CA ARG A 101 15.77 2.92 3.23
C ARG A 101 16.87 3.94 2.95
N ASN A 102 17.57 4.37 3.99
CA ASN A 102 18.52 5.48 3.91
C ASN A 102 19.99 5.04 4.01
N GLY A 103 20.26 3.74 4.20
CA GLY A 103 21.64 3.23 4.30
C GLY A 103 22.42 3.89 5.44
N LEU A 104 21.79 4.05 6.61
CA LEU A 104 22.30 4.72 7.82
C LEU A 104 22.55 6.24 7.72
N LYS A 105 22.19 6.90 6.61
CA LYS A 105 22.30 8.36 6.50
C LYS A 105 21.21 9.03 7.34
N ILE A 106 21.62 9.80 8.35
CA ILE A 106 20.72 10.53 9.25
C ILE A 106 20.56 11.96 8.72
N VAL A 107 19.36 12.28 8.24
CA VAL A 107 18.95 13.65 7.91
C VAL A 107 18.03 14.16 9.03
N PRO A 108 18.39 15.23 9.77
CA PRO A 108 17.67 15.65 10.98
C PRO A 108 16.16 15.89 10.76
N MET A 109 15.79 16.56 9.66
CA MET A 109 14.39 16.86 9.35
C MET A 109 13.58 15.60 9.05
N VAL A 110 14.17 14.65 8.29
CA VAL A 110 13.53 13.35 8.03
C VAL A 110 13.38 12.58 9.34
N LEU A 111 14.37 12.63 10.23
CA LEU A 111 14.34 11.95 11.52
C LEU A 111 13.24 12.51 12.45
N PHE A 112 13.01 13.82 12.47
CA PHE A 112 11.92 14.40 13.26
C PHE A 112 10.54 13.91 12.78
N TRP A 113 10.28 13.98 11.47
CA TRP A 113 9.04 13.45 10.87
C TRP A 113 8.85 11.96 11.21
N SER A 114 9.95 11.22 11.09
CA SER A 114 10.05 9.79 11.34
C SER A 114 9.67 9.39 12.77
N ILE A 115 10.13 10.14 13.76
CA ILE A 115 9.74 9.92 15.15
C ILE A 115 8.23 10.16 15.32
N GLY A 116 7.68 11.22 14.72
CA GLY A 116 6.24 11.48 14.77
C GLY A 116 5.41 10.34 14.19
N VAL A 117 5.80 9.82 13.02
CA VAL A 117 5.13 8.68 12.38
C VAL A 117 5.27 7.40 13.22
N TRP A 118 6.45 7.15 13.79
CA TRP A 118 6.64 6.01 14.69
C TRP A 118 5.78 6.09 15.95
N LEU A 119 5.62 7.27 16.56
CA LEU A 119 4.76 7.44 17.73
C LEU A 119 3.29 7.15 17.42
N VAL A 120 2.81 7.62 16.26
CA VAL A 120 1.44 7.29 15.79
C VAL A 120 1.30 5.78 15.54
N PHE A 121 2.30 5.16 14.92
CA PHE A 121 2.32 3.72 14.70
C PHE A 121 2.31 2.93 16.01
N LEU A 122 3.18 3.28 16.96
CA LEU A 122 3.24 2.69 18.31
C LEU A 122 1.88 2.78 19.01
N LEU A 123 1.23 3.94 18.95
CA LEU A 123 -0.09 4.15 19.54
C LEU A 123 -1.14 3.23 18.91
N CYS A 124 -1.19 3.11 17.57
CA CYS A 124 -2.12 2.22 16.89
C CYS A 124 -1.89 0.74 17.26
N VAL A 125 -0.63 0.29 17.30
CA VAL A 125 -0.27 -1.08 17.67
C VAL A 125 -0.63 -1.36 19.13
N TRP A 126 -0.34 -0.42 20.03
CA TRP A 126 -0.70 -0.54 21.45
C TRP A 126 -2.21 -0.60 21.65
N VAL A 127 -2.98 0.32 21.05
CA VAL A 127 -4.44 0.30 21.11
C VAL A 127 -4.99 -1.01 20.54
N GLY A 128 -4.41 -1.51 19.44
CA GLY A 128 -4.75 -2.80 18.87
C GLY A 128 -4.56 -3.95 19.87
N ALA A 129 -3.39 -4.04 20.50
CA ALA A 129 -3.09 -5.05 21.51
C ALA A 129 -4.03 -4.97 22.73
N TRP A 130 -4.31 -3.74 23.20
CA TRP A 130 -5.23 -3.52 24.31
C TRP A 130 -6.65 -4.00 23.98
N LEU A 131 -7.15 -3.72 22.78
CA LEU A 131 -8.47 -4.18 22.33
C LEU A 131 -8.57 -5.71 22.24
N MET A 132 -7.52 -6.41 21.79
CA MET A 132 -7.51 -7.89 21.76
C MET A 132 -7.65 -8.46 23.17
N ARG A 133 -6.89 -7.91 24.13
CA ARG A 133 -6.92 -8.39 25.52
C ARG A 133 -8.23 -8.10 26.21
N ARG A 134 -8.72 -6.87 26.11
CA ARG A 134 -10.03 -6.53 26.67
C ARG A 134 -11.09 -7.48 26.12
N ARG A 135 -11.04 -7.82 24.83
CA ARG A 135 -11.97 -8.78 24.25
C ARG A 135 -11.76 -10.21 24.75
N LYS A 136 -10.52 -10.65 24.97
CA LYS A 136 -10.22 -11.92 25.63
C LYS A 136 -10.87 -11.98 27.02
N ASP A 137 -10.71 -10.92 27.81
CA ASP A 137 -11.18 -10.87 29.19
C ASP A 137 -12.72 -10.80 29.31
N ASP A 138 -13.37 -10.17 28.31
CA ASP A 138 -14.83 -10.05 28.20
C ASP A 138 -15.53 -11.35 27.75
N LEU A 139 -14.81 -12.28 27.11
CA LEU A 139 -15.40 -13.49 26.54
C LEU A 139 -15.47 -14.63 27.58
N LEU A 140 -16.62 -15.30 27.62
CA LEU A 140 -16.81 -16.51 28.43
C LEU A 140 -16.13 -17.74 27.81
N ARG A 141 -16.19 -17.84 26.48
CA ARG A 141 -15.51 -18.88 25.67
C ARG A 141 -14.52 -18.24 24.73
N LEU A 142 -13.32 -18.80 24.66
CA LEU A 142 -12.24 -18.28 23.83
C LEU A 142 -12.51 -18.60 22.36
N ARG A 143 -12.86 -17.56 21.59
CA ARG A 143 -13.02 -17.65 20.14
C ARG A 143 -11.97 -16.79 19.47
N TRP A 144 -10.95 -17.43 18.90
CA TRP A 144 -9.83 -16.76 18.21
C TRP A 144 -10.31 -15.65 17.27
N ASN A 145 -11.33 -15.95 16.47
CA ASN A 145 -11.86 -15.06 15.46
C ASN A 145 -12.49 -13.78 16.05
N GLU A 146 -13.05 -13.85 17.26
CA GLU A 146 -13.69 -12.73 17.95
C GLU A 146 -12.67 -11.88 18.70
N ILE A 147 -11.66 -12.52 19.31
CA ILE A 147 -10.58 -11.87 20.05
C ILE A 147 -9.74 -10.98 19.11
N THR A 148 -9.37 -11.52 17.95
CA THR A 148 -8.40 -10.88 17.04
C THR A 148 -9.00 -9.80 16.15
N LYS A 149 -10.30 -9.90 15.79
CA LYS A 149 -10.92 -9.07 14.74
C LYS A 149 -10.74 -7.57 14.96
N ARG A 150 -11.02 -7.05 16.16
CA ARG A 150 -11.00 -5.59 16.42
C ARG A 150 -9.57 -5.06 16.58
N GLY A 151 -8.74 -5.78 17.32
CA GLY A 151 -7.37 -5.36 17.55
C GLY A 151 -6.53 -5.38 16.28
N LEU A 152 -6.64 -6.44 15.47
CA LEU A 152 -5.86 -6.59 14.25
C LEU A 152 -6.21 -5.51 13.22
N VAL A 153 -7.48 -5.10 13.16
CA VAL A 153 -7.92 -3.97 12.34
C VAL A 153 -7.21 -2.67 12.73
N MET A 154 -7.00 -2.40 14.03
CA MET A 154 -6.27 -1.22 14.49
C MET A 154 -4.76 -1.30 14.21
N VAL A 155 -4.15 -2.47 14.41
CA VAL A 155 -2.72 -2.68 14.08
C VAL A 155 -2.49 -2.42 12.59
N LEU A 156 -3.36 -2.95 11.72
CA LEU A 156 -3.26 -2.74 10.27
C LEU A 156 -3.56 -1.29 9.85
N ILE A 157 -4.41 -0.55 10.57
CA ILE A 157 -4.53 0.91 10.38
C ILE A 157 -3.18 1.58 10.67
N GLY A 158 -2.50 1.16 11.74
CA GLY A 158 -1.16 1.63 12.08
C GLY A 158 -0.19 1.45 10.91
N PHE A 159 -0.12 0.25 10.32
CA PHE A 159 0.72 -0.01 9.14
C PHE A 159 0.35 0.86 7.94
N ASN A 160 -0.94 1.02 7.66
CA ASN A 160 -1.39 1.85 6.55
C ASN A 160 -1.02 3.33 6.75
N LEU A 161 -1.26 3.87 7.96
CA LEU A 161 -0.85 5.23 8.31
C LEU A 161 0.66 5.39 8.25
N PHE A 162 1.42 4.40 8.73
CA PHE A 162 2.89 4.42 8.65
C PHE A 162 3.36 4.56 7.21
N ILE A 163 2.85 3.74 6.28
CA ILE A 163 3.20 3.79 4.86
C ILE A 163 2.78 5.13 4.24
N CYS A 164 1.55 5.58 4.49
CA CYS A 164 1.00 6.82 3.93
C CYS A 164 1.74 8.07 4.41
N LEU A 165 1.97 8.19 5.72
CA LEU A 165 2.67 9.34 6.29
C LEU A 165 4.14 9.35 5.89
N HIS A 166 4.78 8.20 5.75
CA HIS A 166 6.15 8.15 5.21
C HIS A 166 6.22 8.62 3.77
N TRP A 167 5.38 8.08 2.90
CA TRP A 167 5.31 8.52 1.51
C TRP A 167 4.98 10.02 1.39
N MET A 168 4.06 10.51 2.22
CA MET A 168 3.68 11.92 2.25
C MET A 168 4.86 12.82 2.69
N GLY A 169 5.56 12.45 3.76
CA GLY A 169 6.75 13.19 4.23
C GLY A 169 7.87 13.24 3.19
N ASP A 170 8.05 12.16 2.43
CA ASP A 170 9.04 12.11 1.35
C ASP A 170 8.67 13.06 0.22
N THR A 171 7.39 13.04 -0.15
CA THR A 171 6.84 13.89 -1.22
C THR A 171 6.86 15.36 -0.83
N PHE A 172 6.65 15.71 0.45
CA PHE A 172 6.79 17.09 0.92
C PHE A 172 8.22 17.61 0.93
N ASN A 173 9.22 16.75 1.09
CA ASN A 173 10.61 17.17 0.97
C ASN A 173 11.05 17.35 -0.50
N GLN A 174 10.28 16.81 -1.44
CA GLN A 174 10.55 16.88 -2.88
C GLN A 174 9.27 17.22 -3.66
N ILE A 175 8.60 18.33 -3.30
CA ILE A 175 7.28 18.68 -3.83
C ILE A 175 7.27 18.69 -5.37
N ASP A 176 8.35 19.10 -6.03
CA ASP A 176 8.44 19.19 -7.48
C ASP A 176 8.75 17.85 -8.18
N SER A 177 9.09 16.78 -7.45
CA SER A 177 9.44 15.46 -8.02
C SER A 177 8.30 14.43 -8.06
N LEU A 178 7.07 14.85 -7.70
CA LEU A 178 5.89 13.97 -7.61
C LEU A 178 5.63 13.21 -8.93
N PHE A 179 5.77 13.90 -10.06
CA PHE A 179 5.63 13.32 -11.38
C PHE A 179 7.00 12.95 -11.96
N SER A 180 7.19 11.66 -12.23
CA SER A 180 8.27 11.18 -13.09
C SER A 180 7.67 10.54 -14.33
N ILE A 181 8.42 10.52 -15.44
CA ILE A 181 8.04 9.80 -16.67
C ILE A 181 7.71 8.34 -16.36
N LYS A 182 8.41 7.72 -15.39
CA LYS A 182 8.13 6.36 -14.95
C LYS A 182 6.77 6.26 -14.26
N THR A 183 6.45 7.17 -13.34
CA THR A 183 5.16 7.21 -12.63
C THR A 183 4.01 7.34 -13.62
N ILE A 184 4.13 8.26 -14.60
CA ILE A 184 3.13 8.45 -15.66
C ILE A 184 2.97 7.17 -16.49
N ASN A 185 4.07 6.56 -16.94
CA ASN A 185 4.00 5.29 -17.67
C ASN A 185 3.34 4.16 -16.87
N THR A 186 3.58 4.09 -15.56
CA THR A 186 2.93 3.08 -14.69
C THR A 186 1.43 3.33 -14.54
N ILE A 187 1.00 4.60 -14.51
CA ILE A 187 -0.42 4.97 -14.43
C ILE A 187 -1.14 4.77 -15.78
N LEU A 188 -0.47 5.10 -16.88
CA LEU A 188 -1.05 5.07 -18.22
C LEU A 188 -1.10 3.65 -18.82
N LYS A 189 -0.08 2.81 -18.61
CA LYS A 189 -0.03 1.45 -19.22
C LYS A 189 -1.28 0.58 -18.94
N PRO A 190 -1.84 0.55 -17.71
CA PRO A 190 -3.08 -0.19 -17.44
C PRO A 190 -4.29 0.30 -18.25
N SER A 191 -4.30 1.54 -18.74
CA SER A 191 -5.40 2.07 -19.57
C SER A 191 -5.26 1.71 -21.06
N THR A 192 -4.11 1.18 -21.50
CA THR A 192 -3.87 0.79 -22.90
C THR A 192 -4.97 -0.11 -23.47
N PRO A 193 -5.47 -1.17 -22.79
CA PRO A 193 -6.53 -2.03 -23.34
C PRO A 193 -7.83 -1.27 -23.62
N ILE A 194 -8.20 -0.34 -22.74
CA ILE A 194 -9.39 0.51 -22.90
C ILE A 194 -9.18 1.42 -24.11
N MET A 195 -8.02 2.09 -24.18
CA MET A 195 -7.70 2.98 -25.29
C MET A 195 -7.62 2.24 -26.63
N LYS A 196 -7.09 1.02 -26.67
CA LYS A 196 -7.09 0.17 -27.87
C LYS A 196 -8.50 -0.17 -28.35
N SER A 197 -9.46 -0.36 -27.44
CA SER A 197 -10.85 -0.58 -27.83
C SER A 197 -11.45 0.63 -28.57
N TYR A 198 -11.02 1.85 -28.25
CA TYR A 198 -11.52 3.08 -28.88
C TYR A 198 -10.68 3.53 -30.08
N PHE A 199 -9.37 3.30 -30.08
CA PHE A 199 -8.44 3.86 -31.07
C PHE A 199 -7.65 2.80 -31.85
N GLY A 200 -8.01 1.51 -31.72
CA GLY A 200 -7.37 0.40 -32.44
C GLY A 200 -5.95 0.13 -31.93
N ASN A 201 -4.94 0.45 -32.75
CA ASN A 201 -3.53 0.18 -32.47
C ASN A 201 -2.88 1.17 -31.48
N PHE A 202 -3.63 1.62 -30.48
CA PHE A 202 -3.15 2.61 -29.52
C PHE A 202 -2.06 2.06 -28.59
N ASP A 203 -0.97 2.81 -28.46
CA ASP A 203 0.07 2.59 -27.47
C ASP A 203 0.53 3.94 -26.93
N TRP A 204 0.69 4.08 -25.61
CA TRP A 204 1.21 5.29 -24.99
C TRP A 204 2.66 5.63 -25.43
N ASN A 205 3.38 4.68 -26.01
CA ASN A 205 4.71 4.90 -26.58
C ASN A 205 4.69 5.29 -28.06
N MET A 206 3.53 5.34 -28.72
CA MET A 206 3.44 5.75 -30.12
C MET A 206 3.75 7.25 -30.27
N MET A 207 4.20 7.64 -31.46
CA MET A 207 4.45 9.04 -31.78
C MET A 207 3.15 9.83 -31.92
N VAL A 208 3.18 11.12 -31.60
CA VAL A 208 2.03 12.02 -31.76
C VAL A 208 1.53 12.01 -33.21
N ASP A 209 2.43 12.05 -34.19
CA ASP A 209 2.02 12.06 -35.61
C ASP A 209 1.29 10.76 -36.01
N ASP A 210 1.74 9.60 -35.52
CA ASP A 210 1.05 8.33 -35.73
C ASP A 210 -0.34 8.31 -35.08
N PHE A 211 -0.45 8.91 -33.88
CA PHE A 211 -1.72 9.01 -33.17
C PHE A 211 -2.71 9.92 -33.89
N VAL A 212 -2.24 11.10 -34.30
CA VAL A 212 -3.04 12.07 -35.06
C VAL A 212 -3.47 11.47 -36.42
N LYS A 213 -2.59 10.72 -37.09
CA LYS A 213 -2.93 9.99 -38.31
C LYS A 213 -3.98 8.91 -38.09
N ASN A 214 -3.90 8.15 -37.00
CA ASN A 214 -4.91 7.17 -36.65
C ASN A 214 -6.26 7.82 -36.35
N LEU A 215 -6.28 8.95 -35.63
CA LEU A 215 -7.49 9.72 -35.38
C LEU A 215 -8.11 10.26 -36.68
N ALA A 216 -7.31 10.88 -37.54
CA ALA A 216 -7.78 11.45 -38.80
C ALA A 216 -8.30 10.36 -39.75
N THR A 217 -7.59 9.23 -39.84
CA THR A 217 -8.02 8.07 -40.64
C THR A 217 -9.36 7.55 -40.13
N LYS A 218 -9.49 7.34 -38.82
CA LYS A 218 -10.72 6.81 -38.22
C LYS A 218 -11.92 7.75 -38.39
N GLN A 219 -11.75 9.05 -38.14
CA GLN A 219 -12.82 10.03 -38.37
C GLN A 219 -13.24 10.08 -39.84
N THR A 220 -12.27 10.00 -40.76
CA THR A 220 -12.56 9.98 -42.19
C THR A 220 -13.28 8.68 -42.57
N GLU A 221 -12.84 7.53 -42.08
CA GLU A 221 -13.53 6.26 -42.32
C GLU A 221 -14.97 6.25 -41.80
N GLU A 222 -15.22 6.77 -40.60
CA GLU A 222 -16.57 6.89 -40.03
C GLU A 222 -17.48 7.80 -40.87
N ILE A 223 -16.97 8.93 -41.38
CA ILE A 223 -17.71 9.83 -42.27
C ILE A 223 -18.08 9.12 -43.58
N PHE A 224 -17.15 8.37 -44.17
CA PHE A 224 -17.37 7.68 -45.44
C PHE A 224 -18.25 6.42 -45.26
N GLU A 225 -18.14 5.69 -44.15
CA GLU A 225 -19.06 4.60 -43.80
C GLU A 225 -20.48 5.12 -43.57
N ALA A 226 -20.65 6.26 -42.91
CA ALA A 226 -21.97 6.90 -42.73
C ALA A 226 -22.59 7.40 -44.05
N GLN A 227 -21.78 7.62 -45.08
CA GLN A 227 -22.23 8.09 -46.40
C GLN A 227 -22.17 6.99 -47.48
N LYS A 228 -21.96 5.73 -47.08
CA LYS A 228 -21.67 4.59 -47.98
C LYS A 228 -22.67 4.45 -49.12
N ASP A 229 -23.97 4.64 -48.85
CA ASP A 229 -25.04 4.52 -49.85
C ASP A 229 -24.97 5.62 -50.93
N LYS A 230 -24.50 6.82 -50.57
CA LYS A 230 -24.33 7.95 -51.52
C LYS A 230 -23.03 7.83 -52.32
N LEU A 231 -22.04 7.12 -51.78
CA LEU A 231 -20.71 6.96 -52.36
C LEU A 231 -20.66 5.86 -53.43
N LEU A 232 -21.66 4.98 -53.52
CA LEU A 232 -21.76 3.92 -54.54
C LEU A 232 -21.75 4.45 -55.99
N MET A 233 -22.07 5.73 -56.21
CA MET A 233 -22.11 6.36 -57.53
C MET A 233 -20.74 6.86 -58.03
N PHE A 234 -19.71 6.86 -57.18
CA PHE A 234 -18.39 7.38 -57.52
C PHE A 234 -17.37 6.26 -57.77
N PRO A 235 -16.40 6.44 -58.69
CA PRO A 235 -15.29 5.51 -58.85
C PRO A 235 -14.49 5.37 -57.55
N THR A 236 -14.13 4.14 -57.19
CA THR A 236 -13.34 3.82 -55.98
C THR A 236 -12.02 4.59 -55.91
N SER A 237 -11.37 4.84 -57.05
CA SER A 237 -10.14 5.65 -57.12
C SER A 237 -10.34 7.11 -56.69
N TYR A 238 -11.49 7.71 -57.01
CA TYR A 238 -11.83 9.08 -56.62
C TYR A 238 -12.11 9.18 -55.11
N ILE A 239 -12.80 8.18 -54.56
CA ILE A 239 -13.09 8.07 -53.12
C ILE A 239 -11.79 7.94 -52.32
N GLU A 240 -10.88 7.06 -52.75
CA GLU A 240 -9.56 6.88 -52.13
C GLU A 240 -8.72 8.18 -52.16
N GLN A 241 -8.78 8.93 -53.27
CA GLN A 241 -8.03 10.17 -53.42
C GLN A 241 -8.61 11.30 -52.54
N GLN A 242 -9.94 11.41 -52.44
CA GLN A 242 -10.59 12.32 -51.49
C GLN A 242 -10.28 11.96 -50.03
N LYS A 243 -10.32 10.67 -49.68
CA LYS A 243 -9.95 10.21 -48.34
C LYS A 243 -8.54 10.64 -47.96
N LYS A 244 -7.56 10.43 -48.85
CA LYS A 244 -6.17 10.86 -48.62
C LYS A 244 -6.07 12.37 -48.44
N SER A 245 -6.71 13.15 -49.31
CA SER A 245 -6.68 14.61 -49.21
C SER A 245 -7.34 15.14 -47.93
N LEU A 246 -8.46 14.55 -47.51
CA LEU A 246 -9.14 14.92 -46.25
C LEU A 246 -8.31 14.54 -45.03
N ILE A 247 -7.67 13.37 -45.04
CA ILE A 247 -6.76 12.98 -43.97
C ILE A 247 -5.61 14.00 -43.87
N GLU A 248 -4.92 14.29 -44.98
CA GLU A 248 -3.80 15.24 -45.01
C GLU A 248 -4.19 16.65 -44.52
N GLN A 249 -5.34 17.17 -44.94
CA GLN A 249 -5.85 18.47 -44.47
C GLN A 249 -6.20 18.45 -42.97
N ASN A 250 -6.74 17.34 -42.46
CA ASN A 250 -7.13 17.23 -41.06
C ASN A 250 -5.95 16.97 -40.12
N LEU A 251 -4.80 16.46 -40.62
CA LEU A 251 -3.62 16.20 -39.78
C LEU A 251 -3.13 17.48 -39.08
N GLU A 252 -2.90 18.56 -39.84
CA GLU A 252 -2.41 19.82 -39.27
C GLU A 252 -3.43 20.46 -38.32
N ALA A 253 -4.72 20.45 -38.71
CA ALA A 253 -5.80 20.99 -37.87
C ALA A 253 -5.91 20.23 -36.53
N THR A 254 -5.85 18.90 -36.56
CA THR A 254 -5.91 18.05 -35.36
C THR A 254 -4.66 18.24 -34.49
N LYS A 255 -3.47 18.30 -35.10
CA LYS A 255 -2.21 18.56 -34.38
C LYS A 255 -2.22 19.95 -33.71
N LYS A 256 -2.76 20.96 -34.37
CA LYS A 256 -2.90 22.32 -33.82
C LYS A 256 -3.92 22.36 -32.68
N GLN A 257 -5.06 21.68 -32.81
CA GLN A 257 -6.02 21.54 -31.72
C GLN A 257 -5.39 20.84 -30.50
N LEU A 258 -4.66 19.74 -30.71
CA LEU A 258 -3.99 19.03 -29.64
C LEU A 258 -2.92 19.91 -28.97
N SER A 259 -2.14 20.65 -29.76
CA SER A 259 -1.15 21.61 -29.26
C SER A 259 -1.78 22.71 -28.41
N ASN A 260 -2.95 23.22 -28.82
CA ASN A 260 -3.71 24.22 -28.05
C ASN A 260 -4.23 23.67 -26.71
N ILE A 261 -4.74 22.44 -26.70
CA ILE A 261 -5.24 21.79 -25.48
C ILE A 261 -4.10 21.55 -24.49
N VAL A 262 -2.98 21.05 -25.01
CA VAL A 262 -1.80 20.71 -24.21
C VAL A 262 -1.00 21.96 -23.79
N GLY A 263 -1.15 23.06 -24.53
CA GLY A 263 -0.57 24.37 -24.21
C GLY A 263 0.89 24.53 -24.64
N PHE A 264 1.40 23.65 -25.52
CA PHE A 264 2.70 23.78 -26.17
C PHE A 264 2.67 23.18 -27.58
N ASN A 265 3.57 23.66 -28.45
CA ASN A 265 3.63 23.20 -29.83
C ASN A 265 4.18 21.77 -29.91
N LEU A 266 3.40 20.86 -30.48
CA LEU A 266 3.79 19.47 -30.67
C LEU A 266 4.63 19.33 -31.94
N SER A 267 5.86 18.83 -31.81
CA SER A 267 6.74 18.58 -32.96
C SER A 267 6.25 17.40 -33.82
N GLY A 268 5.60 16.41 -33.21
CA GLY A 268 5.12 15.19 -33.88
C GLY A 268 5.98 13.95 -33.65
N ASN A 269 7.27 14.17 -33.39
CA ASN A 269 8.27 13.12 -33.11
C ASN A 269 8.36 12.74 -31.62
N GLU A 270 7.48 13.31 -30.80
CA GLU A 270 7.39 13.02 -29.38
C GLU A 270 6.43 11.86 -29.14
N SER A 271 6.73 11.04 -28.12
CA SER A 271 5.85 9.97 -27.70
C SER A 271 4.69 10.51 -26.85
N LEU A 272 3.50 9.93 -26.97
CA LEU A 272 2.30 10.38 -26.24
C LEU A 272 2.51 10.42 -24.72
N ASN A 273 3.20 9.43 -24.15
CA ASN A 273 3.51 9.41 -22.72
C ASN A 273 4.33 10.63 -22.24
N LEU A 274 5.23 11.13 -23.10
CA LEU A 274 6.09 12.27 -22.80
C LEU A 274 5.29 13.56 -22.89
N VAL A 275 4.38 13.66 -23.86
CA VAL A 275 3.45 14.80 -23.98
C VAL A 275 2.54 14.88 -22.75
N VAL A 276 1.93 13.76 -22.34
CA VAL A 276 1.08 13.72 -21.13
C VAL A 276 1.89 14.06 -19.88
N TYR A 277 3.12 13.54 -19.77
CA TYR A 277 4.02 13.89 -18.68
C TYR A 277 4.31 15.39 -18.64
N GLN A 278 4.71 16.00 -19.76
CA GLN A 278 5.02 17.43 -19.84
C GLN A 278 3.80 18.28 -19.52
N PHE A 279 2.61 17.91 -20.03
CA PHE A 279 1.36 18.59 -19.71
C PHE A 279 1.08 18.59 -18.20
N LEU A 280 1.09 17.41 -17.57
CA LEU A 280 0.81 17.28 -16.13
C LEU A 280 1.89 17.96 -15.29
N PHE A 281 3.15 17.81 -15.66
CA PHE A 281 4.27 18.42 -14.97
C PHE A 281 4.21 19.95 -15.02
N ASN A 282 3.93 20.53 -16.19
CA ASN A 282 3.81 21.98 -16.34
C ASN A 282 2.62 22.53 -15.54
N LYS A 283 1.45 21.88 -15.61
CA LYS A 283 0.26 22.27 -14.83
C LYS A 283 0.48 22.14 -13.32
N TYR A 284 1.15 21.08 -12.89
CA TYR A 284 1.48 20.89 -11.48
C TYR A 284 2.50 21.91 -11.00
N ARG A 285 3.55 22.17 -11.78
CA ARG A 285 4.60 23.13 -11.41
C ARG A 285 4.06 24.56 -11.31
N SER A 286 3.14 24.93 -12.19
CA SER A 286 2.48 26.23 -12.20
C SER A 286 1.44 26.41 -11.09
N ALA A 287 1.07 25.33 -10.37
CA ALA A 287 0.08 25.40 -9.31
C ALA A 287 0.69 25.97 -8.01
N ASP A 288 -0.14 26.67 -7.23
CA ASP A 288 0.24 27.19 -5.93
C ASP A 288 0.63 26.06 -4.96
N ILE A 289 1.48 26.40 -3.99
CA ILE A 289 1.95 25.45 -2.96
C ILE A 289 0.77 24.78 -2.25
N GLN A 290 -0.30 25.53 -1.95
CA GLN A 290 -1.51 24.99 -1.31
C GLN A 290 -2.19 23.92 -2.18
N VAL A 291 -2.28 24.15 -3.49
CA VAL A 291 -2.87 23.19 -4.44
C VAL A 291 -1.98 21.94 -4.55
N LYS A 292 -0.65 22.11 -4.60
CA LYS A 292 0.29 20.98 -4.60
C LYS A 292 0.15 20.13 -3.34
N GLN A 293 0.05 20.75 -2.16
CA GLN A 293 -0.18 20.05 -0.90
C GLN A 293 -1.54 19.32 -0.87
N LEU A 294 -2.60 19.94 -1.41
CA LEU A 294 -3.91 19.31 -1.53
C LEU A 294 -3.85 18.08 -2.44
N ILE A 295 -3.14 18.15 -3.57
CA ILE A 295 -2.93 17.00 -4.47
C ILE A 295 -2.22 15.86 -3.74
N ILE A 296 -1.14 16.16 -2.99
CA ILE A 296 -0.42 15.18 -2.19
C ILE A 296 -1.36 14.51 -1.17
N LEU A 297 -2.19 15.30 -0.49
CA LEU A 297 -3.16 14.78 0.47
C LEU A 297 -4.21 13.87 -0.18
N ILE A 298 -4.74 14.26 -1.35
CA ILE A 298 -5.69 13.44 -2.10
C ILE A 298 -5.05 12.12 -2.51
N ILE A 299 -3.82 12.12 -3.02
CA ILE A 299 -3.10 10.89 -3.38
C ILE A 299 -2.84 10.02 -2.14
N ALA A 300 -2.43 10.63 -1.02
CA ALA A 300 -2.24 9.91 0.23
C ALA A 300 -3.54 9.26 0.74
N ALA A 301 -4.68 9.95 0.61
CA ALA A 301 -5.99 9.43 0.98
C ALA A 301 -6.46 8.27 0.06
N LEU A 302 -6.21 8.39 -1.25
CA LEU A 302 -6.45 7.30 -2.20
C LEU A 302 -5.56 6.08 -1.88
N MET A 303 -4.28 6.31 -1.60
CA MET A 303 -3.34 5.25 -1.21
C MET A 303 -3.75 4.59 0.11
N PHE A 304 -4.20 5.36 1.09
CA PHE A 304 -4.73 4.83 2.35
C PHE A 304 -5.94 3.94 2.13
N THR A 305 -6.87 4.36 1.27
CA THR A 305 -8.08 3.60 0.93
C THR A 305 -7.72 2.30 0.21
N PHE A 306 -6.77 2.34 -0.72
CA PHE A 306 -6.26 1.14 -1.41
C PHE A 306 -5.59 0.17 -0.43
N LEU A 307 -4.67 0.66 0.41
CA LEU A 307 -4.02 -0.16 1.45
C LEU A 307 -5.03 -0.69 2.46
N ARG A 308 -6.15 0.00 2.70
CA ARG A 308 -7.23 -0.45 3.58
C ARG A 308 -7.94 -1.68 3.03
N ILE A 309 -8.20 -1.71 1.73
CA ILE A 309 -8.77 -2.90 1.06
C ILE A 309 -7.80 -4.08 1.18
N LEU A 310 -6.51 -3.84 0.90
CA LEU A 310 -5.49 -4.89 1.02
C LEU A 310 -5.33 -5.38 2.46
N ALA A 311 -5.35 -4.48 3.44
CA ALA A 311 -5.32 -4.81 4.86
C ALA A 311 -6.49 -5.73 5.26
N SER A 312 -7.66 -5.60 4.65
CA SER A 312 -8.78 -6.52 4.89
C SER A 312 -8.46 -7.95 4.44
N ILE A 313 -7.73 -8.12 3.34
CA ILE A 313 -7.27 -9.42 2.84
C ILE A 313 -6.21 -9.99 3.80
N VAL A 314 -5.21 -9.18 4.19
CA VAL A 314 -4.18 -9.57 5.18
C VAL A 314 -4.82 -10.00 6.50
N ASN A 315 -5.81 -9.24 6.98
CA ASN A 315 -6.57 -9.55 8.19
C ASN A 315 -7.24 -10.93 8.11
N LEU A 316 -7.86 -11.25 6.97
CA LEU A 316 -8.48 -12.56 6.76
C LEU A 316 -7.45 -13.69 6.84
N ILE A 317 -6.31 -13.54 6.16
CA ILE A 317 -5.23 -14.54 6.12
C ILE A 317 -4.63 -14.75 7.51
N VAL A 318 -4.29 -13.67 8.22
CA VAL A 318 -3.73 -13.73 9.58
C VAL A 318 -4.70 -14.43 10.54
N ARG A 319 -6.01 -14.14 10.44
CA ARG A 319 -7.01 -14.79 11.30
C ARG A 319 -7.12 -16.28 11.01
N LEU A 320 -7.07 -16.69 9.73
CA LEU A 320 -7.14 -18.09 9.34
C LEU A 320 -5.88 -18.86 9.79
N ILE A 321 -4.70 -18.40 9.36
CA ILE A 321 -3.42 -19.08 9.65
C ILE A 321 -3.11 -19.02 11.15
N GLY A 322 -3.28 -17.86 11.77
CA GLY A 322 -3.05 -17.69 13.20
C GLY A 322 -4.00 -18.54 14.05
N GLY A 323 -5.23 -18.78 13.59
CA GLY A 323 -6.18 -19.68 14.25
C GLY A 323 -5.70 -21.13 14.22
N ILE A 324 -5.17 -21.59 13.08
CA ILE A 324 -4.59 -22.93 12.96
C ILE A 324 -3.39 -23.08 13.89
N ILE A 325 -2.49 -22.09 13.93
CA ILE A 325 -1.31 -22.12 14.82
C ILE A 325 -1.73 -22.11 16.29
N TYR A 326 -2.73 -21.31 16.64
CA TYR A 326 -3.30 -21.26 17.98
C TYR A 326 -3.85 -22.63 18.43
N GLU A 327 -4.62 -23.32 17.57
CA GLU A 327 -5.12 -24.66 17.86
C GLU A 327 -3.99 -25.69 17.97
N LEU A 328 -2.98 -25.63 17.09
CA LEU A 328 -1.80 -26.49 17.17
C LEU A 328 -1.02 -26.29 18.47
N MET A 329 -0.92 -25.05 18.97
CA MET A 329 -0.30 -24.76 20.27
C MET A 329 -1.09 -25.38 21.43
N ILE A 330 -2.42 -25.42 21.34
CA ILE A 330 -3.25 -26.09 22.35
C ILE A 330 -3.07 -27.61 22.29
N VAL A 331 -3.18 -28.20 21.10
CA VAL A 331 -3.09 -29.66 20.91
C VAL A 331 -1.70 -30.20 21.28
N SER A 332 -0.63 -29.45 21.01
CA SER A 332 0.73 -29.82 21.39
C SER A 332 1.02 -29.69 22.90
N GLY A 333 0.05 -29.23 23.70
CA GLY A 333 0.24 -28.96 25.13
C GLY A 333 1.13 -27.74 25.40
N PHE A 334 1.42 -26.93 24.37
CA PHE A 334 2.19 -25.69 24.54
C PHE A 334 1.37 -24.61 25.25
N ALA A 335 0.07 -24.56 24.98
CA ALA A 335 -0.93 -23.75 25.68
C ALA A 335 -2.06 -24.65 26.20
N SER A 336 -2.74 -24.25 27.26
CA SER A 336 -3.99 -24.90 27.68
C SER A 336 -4.99 -23.89 28.21
N ILE A 337 -6.26 -24.27 28.06
CA ILE A 337 -7.41 -23.47 28.47
C ILE A 337 -7.75 -23.87 29.90
N LEU A 338 -7.48 -22.98 30.85
CA LEU A 338 -7.86 -23.15 32.25
C LEU A 338 -9.23 -22.54 32.49
N THR A 339 -10.11 -23.30 33.13
CA THR A 339 -11.45 -22.84 33.50
C THR A 339 -11.38 -22.23 34.90
N LEU A 340 -11.27 -20.90 35.01
CA LEU A 340 -11.04 -20.19 36.28
C LEU A 340 -12.31 -20.13 37.17
N ASN A 341 -13.49 -20.20 36.57
CA ASN A 341 -14.79 -20.30 37.24
C ASN A 341 -15.74 -21.05 36.30
N ARG A 342 -16.76 -21.78 36.78
CA ARG A 342 -17.64 -22.76 36.07
C ARG A 342 -18.07 -22.46 34.61
N THR A 343 -17.85 -21.26 34.09
CA THR A 343 -18.14 -20.83 32.71
C THR A 343 -17.08 -19.97 32.02
N LYS A 344 -15.96 -19.57 32.67
CA LYS A 344 -14.94 -18.68 32.08
C LYS A 344 -13.63 -19.42 31.79
N GLU A 345 -13.26 -19.41 30.52
CA GLU A 345 -12.00 -19.91 29.98
C GLU A 345 -10.90 -18.83 30.00
N ASP A 346 -9.69 -19.19 30.39
CA ASP A 346 -8.49 -18.35 30.27
C ASP A 346 -7.31 -19.14 29.68
N LEU A 347 -6.38 -18.42 29.04
CA LEU A 347 -5.24 -18.99 28.33
C LEU A 347 -3.98 -18.92 29.18
N ILE A 348 -3.39 -20.09 29.44
CA ILE A 348 -2.12 -20.19 30.16
C ILE A 348 -1.16 -21.08 29.36
N LEU A 349 0.11 -20.67 29.25
CA LEU A 349 1.16 -21.51 28.66
C LEU A 349 1.71 -22.45 29.75
N PHE A 350 1.92 -23.72 29.42
CA PHE A 350 2.38 -24.74 30.37
C PHE A 350 3.90 -24.90 30.43
#